data_AF-A0A359ATI0-F1
#
_entry.id   AF-A0A359ATI0-F1
#
_cell.length_a   1.000
_cell.length_b   1.000
_cell.length_c   1.000
_cell.angle_alpha   90.00
_cell.angle_beta   90.00
_cell.angle_gamma   90.00
#
_symmetry.space_group_name_H-M   'P 1'
#
loop_
_entity.id
_entity.type
_entity.pdbx_description
1 polymer ?
#
loop_
_entity_poly.entity_id
_entity_poly.type
_entity_poly.pdbx_seq_one_letter_code
_entity_poly.pdbx_strand_id
1 'polypeptide(L)'
;MNKRIYHSRKDESLLFSKNEDQSFLENRNLYELLNKNQQILLDAFYRKQVKTLSVRCQNVLHTYSMDDFCRMAICRPGFSFLSLRKIGIESAKQLEGFKKEMVDEIHRINTLKNEEILLENVIIEYEYNGDETIIISFLHKNGYIPMFLLLENRLNSILSSKDRNILRQWFEMKGVYENNLPEVSIQKEYLTRKKVEKIEESVLRSFFDLDSPFFSHKQDWEYYNYLLCKTDIITPESISLKNCLLKERSHLWPVFAIHALAVIFHSQLTLFGGIESSLPPNRTWRSAYLIHRELSESFLFQQFKNEFLKDVKQIKRNSATEIDLSKYLFRPSLCKKAGKHFSERVLKILGFIVKYEFGYEVKEGRYVPILTTNEPASSN
;
A
#
# COMPACT_ATOMS: atom_id res chain seq x y z
N MET A 1 -9.26 -38.87 72.17
CA MET A 1 -10.31 -39.36 71.25
C MET A 1 -11.19 -38.19 70.86
N ASN A 2 -11.07 -37.67 69.63
CA ASN A 2 -12.00 -36.71 69.07
C ASN A 2 -12.18 -37.03 67.57
N LYS A 3 -13.39 -37.49 67.22
CA LYS A 3 -13.81 -37.84 65.86
C LYS A 3 -13.96 -36.54 65.05
N ARG A 4 -13.18 -36.40 63.97
CA ARG A 4 -13.45 -35.40 62.93
C ARG A 4 -14.55 -35.92 62.01
N ILE A 5 -15.64 -35.17 61.95
CA ILE A 5 -16.75 -35.35 61.03
C ILE A 5 -16.25 -34.97 59.64
N TYR A 6 -16.25 -35.92 58.71
CA TYR A 6 -16.10 -35.64 57.28
C TYR A 6 -17.47 -35.21 56.75
N HIS A 7 -17.65 -33.91 56.46
CA HIS A 7 -18.71 -33.49 55.55
C HIS A 7 -18.31 -33.86 54.13
N SER A 8 -19.15 -34.69 53.50
CA SER A 8 -18.94 -35.20 52.16
C SER A 8 -19.17 -34.08 51.12
N ARG A 9 -18.15 -33.80 50.32
CA ARG A 9 -18.17 -32.90 49.13
C ARG A 9 -18.91 -33.52 47.93
N LYS A 10 -19.97 -34.30 48.14
CA LYS A 10 -20.65 -35.04 47.06
C LYS A 10 -21.94 -34.41 46.55
N ASP A 11 -22.53 -33.47 47.28
CA ASP A 11 -23.87 -32.97 46.95
C ASP A 11 -23.90 -31.62 46.22
N GLU A 12 -22.76 -30.93 46.08
CA GLU A 12 -22.68 -29.72 45.22
C GLU A 12 -22.28 -30.03 43.77
N SER A 13 -21.62 -31.17 43.49
CA SER A 13 -21.10 -31.47 42.14
C SER A 13 -22.15 -31.94 41.11
N LEU A 14 -23.41 -32.14 41.51
CA LEU A 14 -24.47 -32.68 40.64
C LEU A 14 -25.42 -31.61 40.08
N LEU A 15 -25.38 -30.37 40.59
CA LEU A 15 -26.17 -29.24 40.08
C LEU A 15 -25.37 -28.33 39.12
N PHE A 16 -24.04 -28.41 39.12
CA PHE A 16 -23.17 -27.63 38.22
C PHE A 16 -22.93 -28.29 36.85
N SER A 17 -23.25 -29.56 36.64
CA SER A 17 -22.84 -30.27 35.40
C SER A 17 -23.72 -29.98 34.18
N LYS A 18 -25.04 -29.87 34.31
CA LYS A 18 -25.92 -29.75 33.13
C LYS A 18 -25.84 -28.41 32.39
N ASN A 19 -25.69 -27.31 33.13
CA ASN A 19 -25.64 -25.96 32.52
C ASN A 19 -24.27 -25.65 31.91
N GLU A 20 -23.18 -26.12 32.54
CA GLU A 20 -21.82 -25.98 31.98
C GLU A 20 -21.65 -26.84 30.72
N ASP A 21 -22.19 -28.07 30.71
CA ASP A 21 -22.14 -28.96 29.54
C ASP A 21 -22.93 -28.40 28.34
N GLN A 22 -24.04 -27.70 28.59
CA GLN A 22 -24.88 -27.12 27.55
C GLN A 22 -24.28 -25.85 26.94
N SER A 23 -23.78 -24.93 27.77
CA SER A 23 -23.07 -23.72 27.31
C SER A 23 -21.81 -24.08 26.52
N PHE A 24 -21.12 -25.12 26.98
CA PHE A 24 -19.95 -25.64 26.31
C PHE A 24 -20.27 -26.20 24.90
N LEU A 25 -21.32 -27.01 24.78
CA LEU A 25 -21.74 -27.58 23.51
C LEU A 25 -22.20 -26.48 22.53
N GLU A 26 -22.87 -25.44 23.04
CA GLU A 26 -23.26 -24.27 22.26
C GLU A 26 -22.05 -23.51 21.71
N ASN A 27 -21.05 -23.20 22.56
CA ASN A 27 -19.82 -22.52 22.14
C ASN A 27 -19.06 -23.33 21.08
N ARG A 28 -18.99 -24.65 21.27
CA ARG A 28 -18.39 -25.57 20.30
C ARG A 28 -19.10 -25.52 18.96
N ASN A 29 -20.43 -25.61 18.96
CA ASN A 29 -21.23 -25.57 17.73
C ASN A 29 -21.03 -24.24 16.99
N LEU A 30 -21.04 -23.12 17.71
CA LEU A 30 -20.83 -21.79 17.12
C LEU A 30 -19.45 -21.61 16.53
N TYR A 31 -18.42 -22.16 17.18
CA TYR A 31 -17.06 -22.17 16.63
C TYR A 31 -16.95 -23.06 15.39
N GLU A 32 -17.52 -24.28 15.42
CA GLU A 32 -17.49 -25.23 14.31
C GLU A 32 -18.29 -24.74 13.08
N LEU A 33 -19.25 -23.83 13.28
CA LEU A 33 -20.03 -23.20 12.21
C LEU A 33 -19.29 -22.05 11.50
N LEU A 34 -18.20 -21.53 12.08
CA LEU A 34 -17.47 -20.42 11.47
C LEU A 34 -16.87 -20.83 10.13
N ASN A 35 -17.21 -20.10 9.08
CA ASN A 35 -16.58 -20.28 7.77
C ASN A 35 -15.15 -19.71 7.75
N LYS A 36 -14.41 -19.96 6.67
CA LYS A 36 -13.00 -19.53 6.53
C LYS A 36 -12.80 -18.02 6.74
N ASN A 37 -13.71 -17.18 6.22
CA ASN A 37 -13.59 -15.73 6.32
C ASN A 37 -13.84 -15.24 7.76
N GLN A 38 -14.75 -15.89 8.48
CA GLN A 38 -14.99 -15.63 9.90
C GLN A 38 -13.84 -16.11 10.79
N GLN A 39 -13.18 -17.21 10.43
CA GLN A 39 -11.98 -17.68 11.14
C GLN A 39 -10.80 -16.71 11.04
N ILE A 40 -10.68 -15.95 9.94
CA ILE A 40 -9.67 -14.89 9.81
C ILE A 40 -9.89 -13.79 10.86
N LEU A 41 -11.14 -13.34 11.04
CA LEU A 41 -11.50 -12.35 12.06
C LEU A 41 -11.13 -12.83 13.46
N LEU A 42 -11.48 -14.09 13.76
CA LEU A 42 -11.21 -14.69 15.07
C LEU A 42 -9.70 -14.85 15.33
N ASP A 43 -8.90 -15.23 14.33
CA ASP A 43 -7.44 -15.33 14.45
C ASP A 43 -6.80 -13.96 14.66
N ALA A 44 -7.26 -12.92 13.94
CA ALA A 44 -6.79 -11.56 14.12
C ALA A 44 -7.09 -11.03 15.53
N PHE A 45 -8.32 -11.24 16.01
CA PHE A 45 -8.71 -10.90 17.39
C PHE A 45 -7.85 -11.65 18.42
N TYR A 46 -7.69 -12.97 18.26
CA TYR A 46 -6.84 -13.80 19.11
C TYR A 46 -5.42 -13.22 19.23
N ARG A 47 -4.75 -12.98 18.09
CA ARG A 47 -3.38 -12.44 18.08
C ARG A 47 -3.28 -11.06 18.72
N LYS A 48 -4.28 -10.20 18.50
CA LYS A 48 -4.33 -8.85 19.08
C LYS A 48 -4.46 -8.92 20.60
N GLN A 49 -5.38 -9.75 21.10
CA GLN A 49 -5.64 -9.87 22.54
C GLN A 49 -4.51 -10.60 23.28
N VAL A 50 -3.87 -11.60 22.68
CA VAL A 50 -2.70 -12.25 23.31
C VAL A 50 -1.64 -11.22 23.72
N LYS A 51 -1.40 -10.20 22.89
CA LYS A 51 -0.40 -9.14 23.16
C LYS A 51 -0.74 -8.27 24.38
N THR A 52 -1.99 -8.23 24.86
CA THR A 52 -2.40 -7.42 26.01
C THR A 52 -2.22 -8.16 27.35
N LEU A 53 -2.00 -9.48 27.30
CA LEU A 53 -1.87 -10.32 28.48
C LEU A 53 -0.51 -10.17 29.16
N SER A 54 -0.36 -10.72 30.37
CA SER A 54 0.96 -10.75 31.03
C SER A 54 1.96 -11.60 30.25
N VAL A 55 3.26 -11.30 30.37
CA VAL A 55 4.36 -12.05 29.70
C VAL A 55 4.25 -13.57 29.93
N ARG A 56 3.83 -13.98 31.14
CA ARG A 56 3.64 -15.39 31.45
C ARG A 56 2.50 -16.04 30.64
N CYS A 57 1.37 -15.35 30.51
CA CYS A 57 0.24 -15.81 29.70
C CYS A 57 0.58 -15.80 28.21
N GLN A 58 1.27 -14.77 27.73
CA GLN A 58 1.78 -14.68 26.36
C GLN A 58 2.67 -15.88 26.02
N ASN A 59 3.66 -16.19 26.87
CA ASN A 59 4.58 -17.31 26.63
C ASN A 59 3.86 -18.66 26.58
N VAL A 60 2.76 -18.82 27.31
CA VAL A 60 1.95 -20.04 27.24
C VAL A 60 1.09 -20.07 25.98
N LEU A 61 0.43 -18.97 25.63
CA LEU A 61 -0.41 -18.93 24.43
C LEU A 61 0.38 -18.95 23.12
N HIS A 62 1.63 -18.49 23.12
CA HIS A 62 2.50 -18.56 21.94
C HIS A 62 2.78 -20.00 21.47
N THR A 63 2.54 -21.02 22.31
CA THR A 63 2.65 -22.43 21.90
C THR A 63 1.38 -23.01 21.28
N TYR A 64 0.29 -22.22 21.20
CA TYR A 64 -1.00 -22.65 20.65
C TYR A 64 -1.36 -21.77 19.46
N SER A 65 -1.87 -22.37 18.40
CA SER A 65 -2.60 -21.60 17.38
C SER A 65 -3.98 -21.16 17.93
N MET A 66 -4.65 -20.26 17.21
CA MET A 66 -6.04 -19.90 17.54
C MET A 66 -6.95 -21.14 17.54
N ASP A 67 -6.80 -22.04 16.56
CA ASP A 67 -7.58 -23.28 16.46
C ASP A 67 -7.30 -24.23 17.63
N ASP A 68 -6.02 -24.44 17.98
CA ASP A 68 -5.65 -25.26 19.14
C ASP A 68 -6.23 -24.69 20.44
N PHE A 69 -6.16 -23.37 20.60
CA PHE A 69 -6.73 -22.69 21.77
C PHE A 69 -8.25 -22.89 21.83
N CYS A 70 -8.97 -22.67 20.74
CA CYS A 70 -10.42 -22.84 20.71
C CYS A 70 -10.81 -24.28 20.99
N ARG A 71 -10.14 -25.27 20.37
CA ARG A 71 -10.40 -26.69 20.62
C ARG A 71 -10.13 -27.09 22.06
N MET A 72 -9.03 -26.61 22.64
CA MET A 72 -8.60 -26.98 23.98
C MET A 72 -9.40 -26.27 25.07
N ALA A 73 -9.55 -24.95 24.97
CA ALA A 73 -10.05 -24.13 26.07
C ALA A 73 -11.54 -23.80 25.96
N ILE A 74 -12.08 -23.70 24.74
CA ILE A 74 -13.48 -23.35 24.48
C ILE A 74 -14.31 -24.61 24.17
N CYS A 75 -13.75 -25.54 23.40
CA CYS A 75 -14.42 -26.75 22.90
C CYS A 75 -13.93 -28.05 23.55
N ARG A 76 -13.32 -28.01 24.76
CA ARG A 76 -13.25 -29.15 25.69
C ARG A 76 -13.96 -28.90 27.05
N PRO A 77 -14.87 -29.78 27.50
CA PRO A 77 -15.57 -29.59 28.76
C PRO A 77 -14.61 -29.85 29.94
N GLY A 78 -14.76 -29.09 31.03
CA GLY A 78 -13.95 -29.22 32.24
C GLY A 78 -12.47 -28.81 32.09
N PHE A 79 -12.09 -28.13 31.00
CA PHE A 79 -10.74 -27.59 30.86
C PHE A 79 -10.49 -26.46 31.87
N SER A 80 -9.31 -26.44 32.47
CA SER A 80 -8.87 -25.39 33.41
C SER A 80 -7.44 -24.97 33.12
N PHE A 81 -7.16 -23.67 33.04
CA PHE A 81 -5.81 -23.15 32.84
C PHE A 81 -4.85 -23.47 34.00
N LEU A 82 -5.36 -23.77 35.20
CA LEU A 82 -4.53 -24.23 36.33
C LEU A 82 -3.88 -25.60 36.08
N SER A 83 -4.41 -26.37 35.13
CA SER A 83 -3.79 -27.64 34.72
C SER A 83 -2.54 -27.45 33.86
N LEU A 84 -2.29 -26.25 33.34
CA LEU A 84 -1.13 -25.96 32.50
C LEU A 84 0.14 -25.80 33.34
N ARG A 85 1.23 -26.40 32.86
CA ARG A 85 2.54 -26.32 33.51
C ARG A 85 3.02 -24.87 33.56
N LYS A 86 3.52 -24.42 34.73
CA LYS A 86 4.07 -23.07 34.96
C LYS A 86 3.05 -21.92 34.91
N ILE A 87 1.74 -22.20 34.97
CA ILE A 87 0.70 -21.19 35.19
C ILE A 87 0.42 -21.04 36.69
N GLY A 88 0.52 -19.82 37.19
CA GLY A 88 0.09 -19.47 38.55
C GLY A 88 -1.37 -19.04 38.58
N ILE A 89 -1.96 -18.96 39.77
CA ILE A 89 -3.39 -18.64 39.97
C ILE A 89 -3.80 -17.34 39.26
N GLU A 90 -3.01 -16.27 39.38
CA GLU A 90 -3.33 -14.98 38.75
C GLU A 90 -3.24 -15.05 37.22
N SER A 91 -2.28 -15.80 36.67
CA SER A 91 -2.19 -16.03 35.23
C SER A 91 -3.36 -16.89 34.72
N ALA A 92 -3.80 -17.89 35.50
CA ALA A 92 -4.98 -18.68 35.15
C ALA A 92 -6.25 -17.83 35.12
N LYS A 93 -6.46 -16.95 36.12
CA LYS A 93 -7.59 -16.00 36.12
C LYS A 93 -7.58 -15.10 34.89
N GLN A 94 -6.41 -14.59 34.51
CA GLN A 94 -6.27 -13.76 33.31
C GLN A 94 -6.62 -14.55 32.04
N LEU A 95 -6.21 -15.81 31.94
CA LEU A 95 -6.54 -16.68 30.81
C LEU A 95 -8.03 -17.08 30.76
N GLU A 96 -8.70 -17.24 31.90
CA GLU A 96 -10.16 -17.43 31.94
C GLU A 96 -10.90 -16.17 31.45
N GLY A 97 -10.42 -14.98 31.82
CA GLY A 97 -10.93 -13.71 31.28
C GLY A 97 -10.78 -13.65 29.76
N PHE A 98 -9.59 -13.97 29.25
CA PHE A 98 -9.32 -14.05 27.81
C PHE A 98 -10.20 -15.09 27.10
N LYS A 99 -10.42 -16.27 27.69
CA LYS A 99 -11.35 -17.28 27.15
C LYS A 99 -12.76 -16.71 27.00
N LYS A 100 -13.24 -15.93 27.97
CA LYS A 100 -14.56 -15.30 27.90
C LYS A 100 -14.61 -14.29 26.74
N GLU A 101 -13.60 -13.44 26.60
CA GLU A 101 -13.51 -12.49 25.49
C GLU A 101 -13.52 -13.20 24.12
N MET A 102 -12.84 -14.35 24.01
CA MET A 102 -12.88 -15.17 22.79
C MET A 102 -14.26 -15.75 22.49
N VAL A 103 -15.01 -16.17 23.52
CA VAL A 103 -16.39 -16.67 23.35
C VAL A 103 -17.32 -15.53 22.93
N ASP A 104 -17.22 -14.37 23.57
CA ASP A 104 -18.00 -13.17 23.20
C ASP A 104 -17.72 -12.77 21.74
N GLU A 105 -16.47 -12.87 21.30
CA GLU A 105 -16.08 -12.59 19.92
C GLU A 105 -16.62 -13.65 18.92
N ILE A 106 -16.60 -14.94 19.26
CA ILE A 106 -17.23 -15.99 18.44
C ILE A 106 -18.73 -15.71 18.24
N HIS A 107 -19.42 -15.29 19.31
CA HIS A 107 -20.81 -14.89 19.20
C HIS A 107 -20.99 -13.68 18.29
N ARG A 108 -20.16 -12.63 18.46
CA ARG A 108 -20.19 -11.43 17.60
C ARG A 108 -19.99 -11.79 16.13
N ILE A 109 -18.97 -12.57 15.81
CA ILE A 109 -18.65 -12.94 14.42
C ILE A 109 -19.80 -13.73 13.77
N ASN A 110 -20.51 -14.56 14.54
CA ASN A 110 -21.67 -15.29 14.06
C ASN A 110 -22.90 -14.39 13.76
N THR A 111 -22.95 -13.17 14.29
CA THR A 111 -24.04 -12.21 14.00
C THR A 111 -23.73 -11.28 12.84
N LEU A 112 -22.48 -11.24 12.37
CA LEU A 112 -22.06 -10.41 11.24
C LEU A 112 -22.66 -10.89 9.92
N LYS A 113 -23.06 -9.94 9.08
CA LYS A 113 -23.41 -10.19 7.69
C LYS A 113 -22.15 -10.42 6.86
N ASN A 114 -22.30 -11.08 5.72
CA ASN A 114 -21.19 -11.32 4.78
C ASN A 114 -20.46 -10.04 4.36
N GLU A 115 -21.18 -8.94 4.14
CA GLU A 115 -20.58 -7.64 3.79
C GLU A 115 -19.67 -7.10 4.90
N GLU A 116 -20.10 -7.23 6.17
CA GLU A 116 -19.33 -6.80 7.34
C GLU A 116 -18.08 -7.67 7.53
N ILE A 117 -18.20 -8.98 7.31
CA ILE A 117 -17.06 -9.91 7.33
C ILE A 117 -16.03 -9.56 6.26
N LEU A 118 -16.47 -9.26 5.03
CA LEU A 118 -15.58 -8.85 3.95
C LEU A 118 -14.87 -7.54 4.30
N LEU A 119 -15.57 -6.58 4.88
CA LEU A 119 -15.02 -5.29 5.31
C LEU A 119 -13.95 -5.44 6.40
N GLU A 120 -14.25 -6.18 7.46
CA GLU A 120 -13.27 -6.42 8.53
C GLU A 120 -12.05 -7.20 8.01
N ASN A 121 -12.25 -8.15 7.09
CA ASN A 121 -11.14 -8.86 6.44
C ASN A 121 -10.23 -7.92 5.64
N VAL A 122 -10.78 -6.95 4.89
CA VAL A 122 -9.97 -5.93 4.19
C VAL A 122 -9.12 -5.13 5.17
N ILE A 123 -9.68 -4.73 6.32
CA ILE A 123 -8.95 -3.99 7.36
C ILE A 123 -7.79 -4.83 7.92
N ILE A 124 -8.04 -6.11 8.20
CA ILE A 124 -7.02 -7.04 8.73
C ILE A 124 -5.94 -7.30 7.69
N GLU A 125 -6.34 -7.65 6.48
CA GLU A 125 -5.45 -8.09 5.41
C GLU A 125 -4.47 -6.99 4.99
N TYR A 126 -4.94 -5.75 4.90
CA TYR A 126 -4.09 -4.59 4.58
C TYR A 126 -3.49 -3.89 5.81
N GLU A 127 -3.63 -4.50 6.99
CA GLU A 127 -3.14 -3.98 8.28
C GLU A 127 -3.53 -2.51 8.51
N TYR A 128 -4.78 -2.16 8.18
CA TYR A 128 -5.27 -0.80 8.34
C TYR A 128 -5.44 -0.46 9.83
N ASN A 129 -4.86 0.65 10.26
CA ASN A 129 -4.86 1.10 11.66
C ASN A 129 -5.45 2.51 11.84
N GLY A 130 -6.10 3.04 10.80
CA GLY A 130 -6.86 4.28 10.86
C GLY A 130 -8.30 4.06 11.30
N ASP A 131 -9.16 5.04 11.03
CA ASP A 131 -10.59 4.94 11.30
C ASP A 131 -11.27 4.01 10.29
N GLU A 132 -11.60 2.80 10.73
CA GLU A 132 -12.23 1.74 9.94
C GLU A 132 -13.54 2.21 9.28
N THR A 133 -14.26 3.15 9.90
CA THR A 133 -15.51 3.69 9.34
C THR A 133 -15.30 4.43 8.01
N ILE A 134 -14.10 4.95 7.76
CA ILE A 134 -13.73 5.58 6.49
C ILE A 134 -13.69 4.54 5.37
N ILE A 135 -13.05 3.39 5.60
CA ILE A 135 -12.95 2.31 4.61
C ILE A 135 -14.34 1.74 4.32
N ILE A 136 -15.10 1.48 5.38
CA ILE A 136 -16.47 0.94 5.30
C ILE A 136 -17.38 1.87 4.50
N SER A 137 -17.46 3.13 4.90
CA SER A 137 -18.31 4.11 4.21
C SER A 137 -17.88 4.35 2.76
N PHE A 138 -16.59 4.27 2.49
CA PHE A 138 -16.07 4.38 1.13
C PHE A 138 -16.49 3.20 0.26
N LEU A 139 -16.32 1.96 0.75
CA LEU A 139 -16.66 0.76 -0.01
C LEU A 139 -18.16 0.73 -0.32
N HIS A 140 -19.03 0.99 0.67
CA HIS A 140 -20.48 1.04 0.45
C HIS A 140 -20.88 2.09 -0.59
N LYS A 141 -20.25 3.26 -0.57
CA LYS A 141 -20.59 4.36 -1.48
C LYS A 141 -20.07 4.14 -2.90
N ASN A 142 -18.88 3.55 -3.05
CA ASN A 142 -18.15 3.55 -4.31
C ASN A 142 -18.03 2.17 -4.97
N GLY A 143 -18.25 1.09 -4.23
CA GLY A 143 -18.19 -0.29 -4.73
C GLY A 143 -16.79 -0.82 -5.01
N TYR A 144 -15.73 -0.20 -4.48
CA TYR A 144 -14.35 -0.69 -4.57
C TYR A 144 -13.52 -0.30 -3.34
N ILE A 145 -12.42 -1.04 -3.11
CA ILE A 145 -11.52 -0.85 -1.98
C ILE A 145 -10.61 0.38 -2.23
N PRO A 146 -10.49 1.32 -1.28
CA PRO A 146 -9.66 2.51 -1.44
C PRO A 146 -8.17 2.19 -1.30
N MET A 147 -7.59 1.54 -2.32
CA MET A 147 -6.24 1.01 -2.28
C MET A 147 -5.16 2.07 -2.08
N PHE A 148 -5.33 3.30 -2.57
CA PHE A 148 -4.34 4.36 -2.31
C PHE A 148 -4.37 4.83 -0.86
N LEU A 149 -5.54 4.91 -0.24
CA LEU A 149 -5.66 5.21 1.19
C LEU A 149 -5.02 4.12 2.05
N LEU A 150 -5.26 2.84 1.71
CA LEU A 150 -4.65 1.72 2.41
C LEU A 150 -3.13 1.71 2.24
N LEU A 151 -2.62 1.99 1.03
CA LEU A 151 -1.18 2.14 0.78
C LEU A 151 -0.57 3.30 1.58
N GLU A 152 -1.26 4.44 1.65
CA GLU A 152 -0.80 5.57 2.47
C GLU A 152 -0.68 5.17 3.94
N ASN A 153 -1.68 4.44 4.45
CA ASN A 153 -1.67 3.96 5.82
C ASN A 153 -0.45 3.06 6.09
N ARG A 154 -0.18 2.12 5.18
CA ARG A 154 1.02 1.27 5.24
C ARG A 154 2.30 2.10 5.19
N LEU A 155 2.34 3.14 4.37
CA LEU A 155 3.54 3.97 4.22
C LEU A 155 3.80 4.74 5.51
N ASN A 156 2.72 5.21 6.14
CA ASN A 156 2.75 5.91 7.42
C ASN A 156 3.13 5.00 8.59
N SER A 157 2.88 3.69 8.51
CA SER A 157 3.29 2.73 9.54
C SER A 157 4.78 2.35 9.45
N ILE A 158 5.36 2.37 8.25
CA ILE A 158 6.78 2.03 8.03
C ILE A 158 7.70 3.24 8.26
N LEU A 159 7.29 4.42 7.82
CA LEU A 159 8.14 5.61 7.87
C LEU A 159 7.90 6.44 9.12
N SER A 160 8.97 6.99 9.68
CA SER A 160 8.85 8.06 10.68
C SER A 160 8.26 9.34 10.06
N SER A 161 7.58 10.16 10.86
CA SER A 161 7.07 11.47 10.40
C SER A 161 8.18 12.34 9.79
N LYS A 162 9.40 12.22 10.29
CA LYS A 162 10.59 12.93 9.79
C LYS A 162 10.95 12.46 8.39
N ASP A 163 11.09 11.16 8.17
CA ASP A 163 11.47 10.60 6.87
C ASP A 163 10.40 10.87 5.81
N ARG A 164 9.11 10.87 6.20
CA ARG A 164 8.02 11.28 5.31
C ARG A 164 8.16 12.73 4.83
N ASN A 165 8.54 13.65 5.71
CA ASN A 165 8.72 15.05 5.34
C ASN A 165 9.92 15.22 4.41
N ILE A 166 11.02 14.50 4.67
CA ILE A 166 12.20 14.46 3.82
C ILE A 166 11.83 13.98 2.41
N LEU A 167 11.13 12.86 2.29
CA LEU A 167 10.73 12.31 1.00
C LEU A 167 9.76 13.22 0.25
N ARG A 168 8.80 13.82 0.94
CA ARG A 168 7.86 14.78 0.34
C ARG A 168 8.59 15.96 -0.31
N GLN A 169 9.48 16.60 0.45
CA GLN A 169 10.26 17.73 -0.04
C GLN A 169 11.20 17.30 -1.17
N TRP A 170 11.80 16.12 -1.07
CA TRP A 170 12.61 15.57 -2.14
C TRP A 170 11.82 15.38 -3.43
N PHE A 171 10.64 14.74 -3.38
CA PHE A 171 9.82 14.53 -4.57
C PHE A 171 9.27 15.84 -5.15
N GLU A 172 9.00 16.85 -4.32
CA GLU A 172 8.67 18.20 -4.77
C GLU A 172 9.86 18.88 -5.47
N MET A 173 11.10 18.68 -4.99
CA MET A 173 12.32 19.30 -5.53
C MET A 173 12.89 18.59 -6.76
N LYS A 174 12.69 17.27 -6.91
CA LYS A 174 13.28 16.43 -7.97
C LYS A 174 12.90 16.90 -9.39
N GLY A 175 11.79 17.63 -9.54
CA GLY A 175 11.39 18.27 -10.80
C GLY A 175 12.14 19.55 -11.17
N VAL A 176 12.93 20.15 -10.26
CA VAL A 176 13.45 21.52 -10.42
C VAL A 176 14.98 21.59 -10.54
N TYR A 177 15.75 20.70 -9.91
CA TYR A 177 17.21 20.82 -9.81
C TYR A 177 17.94 19.56 -10.28
N GLU A 178 18.30 19.49 -11.57
CA GLU A 178 18.89 18.28 -12.14
C GLU A 178 20.42 18.17 -11.98
N ASN A 179 21.16 19.27 -11.76
CA ASN A 179 22.64 19.20 -11.83
C ASN A 179 23.42 19.91 -10.74
N ASN A 180 22.77 20.68 -9.88
CA ASN A 180 23.37 21.24 -8.68
C ASN A 180 22.27 21.29 -7.64
N LEU A 181 22.24 20.29 -6.75
CA LEU A 181 21.84 20.61 -5.39
C LEU A 181 23.07 21.32 -4.83
N PRO A 182 23.12 22.66 -4.71
CA PRO A 182 23.90 23.22 -3.62
C PRO A 182 23.37 22.55 -2.34
N GLU A 183 24.10 22.60 -1.25
CA GLU A 183 23.58 22.16 0.04
C GLU A 183 22.29 22.96 0.34
N VAL A 184 21.14 22.46 -0.11
CA VAL A 184 19.87 23.15 0.03
C VAL A 184 19.45 22.83 1.45
N SER A 185 19.61 23.83 2.30
CA SER A 185 19.10 23.88 3.65
C SER A 185 17.58 23.73 3.58
N ILE A 186 17.12 22.49 3.75
CA ILE A 186 15.70 22.20 3.91
C ILE A 186 15.34 22.64 5.33
N GLN A 187 15.02 23.94 5.46
CA GLN A 187 14.52 24.73 6.60
C GLN A 187 14.95 24.40 8.05
N LYS A 188 15.82 23.40 8.30
CA LYS A 188 16.32 22.90 9.59
C LYS A 188 17.30 21.71 9.49
N GLU A 189 17.41 21.00 8.35
CA GLU A 189 18.36 19.88 8.20
C GLU A 189 19.16 19.94 6.90
N TYR A 190 20.48 19.80 7.01
CA TYR A 190 21.34 19.44 5.89
C TYR A 190 20.98 18.02 5.45
N LEU A 191 20.27 17.90 4.33
CA LEU A 191 19.95 16.61 3.72
C LEU A 191 20.93 16.33 2.60
N THR A 192 21.80 15.34 2.81
CA THR A 192 22.65 14.83 1.74
C THR A 192 21.81 13.92 0.83
N ARG A 193 22.08 13.96 -0.48
CA ARG A 193 21.47 13.05 -1.46
C ARG A 193 21.54 11.58 -1.00
N LYS A 194 22.67 11.16 -0.42
CA LYS A 194 22.87 9.82 0.15
C LYS A 194 21.88 9.46 1.27
N LYS A 195 21.50 10.42 2.11
CA LYS A 195 20.50 10.19 3.17
C LYS A 195 19.12 9.95 2.56
N VAL A 196 18.76 10.70 1.52
CA VAL A 196 17.49 10.50 0.81
C VAL A 196 17.48 9.16 0.08
N GLU A 197 18.54 8.83 -0.67
CA GLU A 197 18.70 7.54 -1.35
C GLU A 197 18.56 6.37 -0.36
N LYS A 198 19.15 6.47 0.84
CA LYS A 198 19.00 5.45 1.89
C LYS A 198 17.55 5.31 2.39
N ILE A 199 16.82 6.42 2.53
CA ILE A 199 15.40 6.40 2.91
C ILE A 199 14.59 5.78 1.77
N GLU A 200 14.81 6.19 0.52
CA GLU A 200 14.15 5.60 -0.66
C GLU A 200 14.39 4.10 -0.73
N GLU A 201 15.64 3.63 -0.61
CA GLU A 201 15.98 2.20 -0.61
C GLU A 201 15.28 1.43 0.51
N SER A 202 15.25 1.99 1.73
CA SER A 202 14.57 1.38 2.87
C SER A 202 13.07 1.25 2.64
N VAL A 203 12.44 2.29 2.09
CA VAL A 203 11.02 2.26 1.72
C VAL A 203 10.80 1.23 0.64
N LEU A 204 11.57 1.26 -0.44
CA LEU A 204 11.36 0.39 -1.58
C LEU A 204 11.46 -1.10 -1.23
N ARG A 205 12.48 -1.49 -0.45
CA ARG A 205 12.69 -2.88 -0.04
C ARG A 205 11.58 -3.41 0.87
N SER A 206 11.07 -2.58 1.77
CA SER A 206 10.06 -2.99 2.75
C SER A 206 8.63 -2.82 2.26
N PHE A 207 8.42 -1.90 1.32
CA PHE A 207 7.11 -1.47 0.88
C PHE A 207 6.64 -2.19 -0.38
N PHE A 208 7.47 -2.33 -1.41
CA PHE A 208 7.11 -2.98 -2.69
C PHE A 208 7.48 -4.46 -2.73
N ASP A 209 7.38 -5.14 -1.59
CA ASP A 209 7.50 -6.59 -1.55
C ASP A 209 6.34 -7.22 -2.34
N LEU A 210 6.66 -8.04 -3.34
CA LEU A 210 5.65 -8.64 -4.22
C LEU A 210 4.75 -9.64 -3.49
N ASP A 211 5.21 -10.16 -2.35
CA ASP A 211 4.43 -11.06 -1.50
C ASP A 211 3.43 -10.30 -0.60
N SER A 212 3.50 -8.96 -0.56
CA SER A 212 2.55 -8.12 0.17
C SER A 212 1.14 -8.24 -0.43
N PRO A 213 0.06 -8.31 0.39
CA PRO A 213 -1.33 -8.33 -0.08
C PRO A 213 -1.66 -7.19 -1.06
N PHE A 214 -1.01 -6.04 -0.90
CA PHE A 214 -1.14 -4.89 -1.78
C PHE A 214 -0.78 -5.16 -3.24
N PHE A 215 0.13 -6.09 -3.52
CA PHE A 215 0.63 -6.38 -4.87
C PHE A 215 0.25 -7.76 -5.37
N SER A 216 -0.06 -8.70 -4.47
CA SER A 216 -0.52 -10.04 -4.82
C SER A 216 -2.00 -10.08 -5.20
N HIS A 217 -2.86 -9.26 -4.58
CA HIS A 217 -4.30 -9.23 -4.87
C HIS A 217 -4.65 -8.20 -5.95
N LYS A 218 -4.34 -8.53 -7.20
CA LYS A 218 -4.57 -7.63 -8.35
C LYS A 218 -6.03 -7.25 -8.58
N GLN A 219 -6.97 -8.08 -8.13
CA GLN A 219 -8.42 -7.86 -8.26
C GLN A 219 -8.89 -6.59 -7.54
N ASP A 220 -8.30 -6.27 -6.40
CA ASP A 220 -8.66 -5.09 -5.60
C ASP A 220 -8.26 -3.78 -6.28
N TRP A 221 -7.41 -3.88 -7.31
CA TRP A 221 -6.96 -2.78 -8.14
C TRP A 221 -7.75 -2.61 -9.45
N GLU A 222 -8.71 -3.48 -9.76
CA GLU A 222 -9.40 -3.50 -11.06
C GLU A 222 -10.07 -2.16 -11.41
N TYR A 223 -10.61 -1.46 -10.43
CA TYR A 223 -11.22 -0.15 -10.63
C TYR A 223 -10.21 0.88 -11.18
N TYR A 224 -8.97 0.85 -10.71
CA TYR A 224 -7.90 1.73 -11.20
C TYR A 224 -7.46 1.36 -12.61
N ASN A 225 -7.50 0.07 -12.96
CA ASN A 225 -7.26 -0.37 -14.33
C ASN A 225 -8.30 0.28 -15.27
N TYR A 226 -9.58 0.23 -14.91
CA TYR A 226 -10.64 0.85 -15.71
C TYR A 226 -10.48 2.38 -15.86
N LEU A 227 -10.09 3.07 -14.79
CA LEU A 227 -9.97 4.54 -14.79
C LEU A 227 -8.69 5.06 -15.44
N LEU A 228 -7.56 4.39 -15.21
CA LEU A 228 -6.24 4.92 -15.52
C LEU A 228 -5.67 4.29 -16.79
N CYS A 229 -5.94 3.02 -17.05
CA CYS A 229 -5.45 2.31 -18.24
C CYS A 229 -6.30 2.54 -19.50
N LYS A 230 -7.21 3.52 -19.49
CA LYS A 230 -7.82 4.11 -20.71
C LYS A 230 -6.98 5.26 -21.27
N THR A 231 -5.95 5.70 -20.56
CA THR A 231 -5.08 6.80 -20.97
C THR A 231 -3.73 6.26 -21.42
N ASP A 232 -3.22 6.78 -22.55
CA ASP A 232 -1.94 6.32 -23.11
C ASP A 232 -0.74 6.53 -22.19
N ILE A 233 -0.84 7.50 -21.28
CA ILE A 233 0.19 7.89 -20.33
C ILE A 233 -0.43 8.39 -19.03
N ILE A 234 0.16 7.99 -17.91
CA ILE A 234 -0.14 8.49 -16.58
C ILE A 234 1.13 9.16 -16.03
N THR A 235 0.98 10.38 -15.53
CA THR A 235 2.03 11.21 -14.92
C THR A 235 1.58 11.70 -13.53
N PRO A 236 2.50 12.16 -12.65
CA PRO A 236 2.13 12.74 -11.36
C PRO A 236 1.08 13.86 -11.45
N GLU A 237 1.03 14.57 -12.58
CA GLU A 237 0.12 15.67 -12.85
C GLU A 237 -1.23 15.23 -13.41
N SER A 238 -1.41 13.95 -13.74
CA SER A 238 -2.62 13.44 -14.38
C SER A 238 -3.87 13.69 -13.52
N ILE A 239 -4.87 14.32 -14.13
CA ILE A 239 -6.13 14.68 -13.46
C ILE A 239 -6.85 13.43 -12.95
N SER A 240 -6.85 12.35 -13.72
CA SER A 240 -7.47 11.07 -13.33
C SER A 240 -6.84 10.50 -12.06
N LEU A 241 -5.51 10.48 -11.97
CA LEU A 241 -4.78 10.05 -10.78
C LEU A 241 -5.08 10.94 -9.58
N LYS A 242 -5.00 12.27 -9.75
CA LYS A 242 -5.31 13.24 -8.69
C LYS A 242 -6.73 13.09 -8.18
N ASN A 243 -7.69 12.86 -9.08
CA ASN A 243 -9.08 12.63 -8.71
C ASN A 243 -9.27 11.33 -7.93
N CYS A 244 -8.53 10.26 -8.26
CA CYS A 244 -8.57 9.02 -7.46
C CYS A 244 -8.07 9.27 -6.05
N LEU A 245 -6.89 9.88 -5.90
CA LEU A 245 -6.30 10.22 -4.61
C LEU A 245 -7.24 11.11 -3.77
N LEU A 246 -7.79 12.16 -4.39
CA LEU A 246 -8.74 13.06 -3.73
C LEU A 246 -10.04 12.34 -3.32
N LYS A 247 -10.58 11.48 -4.18
CA LYS A 247 -11.81 10.73 -3.91
C LYS A 247 -11.64 9.82 -2.68
N GLU A 248 -10.50 9.16 -2.58
CA GLU A 248 -10.12 8.32 -1.44
C GLU A 248 -9.68 9.10 -0.21
N ARG A 249 -9.57 10.43 -0.30
CA ARG A 249 -8.98 11.29 0.73
C ARG A 249 -7.54 10.88 1.09
N SER A 250 -6.84 10.31 0.13
CA SER A 250 -5.45 9.88 0.26
C SER A 250 -4.51 11.06 -0.02
N HIS A 251 -3.55 11.28 0.87
CA HIS A 251 -2.42 12.20 0.70
C HIS A 251 -1.16 11.50 0.16
N LEU A 252 -1.29 10.26 -0.31
CA LEU A 252 -0.22 9.53 -0.97
C LEU A 252 0.40 10.37 -2.11
N TRP A 253 1.73 10.42 -2.16
CA TRP A 253 2.43 11.18 -3.20
C TRP A 253 2.12 10.60 -4.59
N PRO A 254 1.78 11.43 -5.60
CA PRO A 254 1.43 10.93 -6.93
C PRO A 254 2.52 10.07 -7.57
N VAL A 255 3.80 10.41 -7.36
CA VAL A 255 4.93 9.59 -7.84
C VAL A 255 4.89 8.20 -7.23
N PHE A 256 4.54 8.08 -5.95
CA PHE A 256 4.46 6.82 -5.24
C PHE A 256 3.27 5.97 -5.71
N ALA A 257 2.11 6.62 -5.92
CA ALA A 257 0.95 5.99 -6.53
C ALA A 257 1.28 5.39 -7.92
N ILE A 258 2.05 6.13 -8.74
CA ILE A 258 2.53 5.65 -10.04
C ILE A 258 3.45 4.43 -9.89
N HIS A 259 4.30 4.36 -8.86
CA HIS A 259 5.12 3.16 -8.64
C HIS A 259 4.28 1.97 -8.26
N ALA A 260 3.30 2.14 -7.38
CA ALA A 260 2.38 1.06 -7.03
C ALA A 260 1.67 0.52 -8.28
N LEU A 261 1.08 1.40 -9.09
CA LEU A 261 0.43 1.03 -10.35
C LEU A 261 1.40 0.32 -11.31
N ALA A 262 2.68 0.75 -11.37
CA ALA A 262 3.71 0.09 -12.16
C ALA A 262 3.93 -1.36 -11.74
N VAL A 263 4.00 -1.60 -10.42
CA VAL A 263 4.20 -2.94 -9.86
C VAL A 263 2.99 -3.83 -10.15
N ILE A 264 1.78 -3.33 -9.92
CA ILE A 264 0.53 -4.09 -10.07
C ILE A 264 0.26 -4.43 -11.53
N PHE A 265 0.36 -3.43 -12.40
CA PHE A 265 0.05 -3.52 -13.83
C PHE A 265 1.30 -3.68 -14.70
N HIS A 266 2.38 -4.26 -14.18
CA HIS A 266 3.66 -4.45 -14.88
C HIS A 266 3.57 -5.20 -16.23
N SER A 267 2.51 -6.00 -16.42
CA SER A 267 2.23 -6.69 -17.69
C SER A 267 1.61 -5.77 -18.74
N GLN A 268 0.95 -4.68 -18.34
CA GLN A 268 0.20 -3.77 -19.22
C GLN A 268 0.85 -2.39 -19.35
N LEU A 269 1.62 -1.97 -18.36
CA LEU A 269 2.26 -0.66 -18.29
C LEU A 269 3.77 -0.80 -18.14
N THR A 270 4.49 0.19 -18.64
CA THR A 270 5.94 0.35 -18.50
C THR A 270 6.22 1.66 -17.78
N LEU A 271 6.98 1.60 -16.70
CA LEU A 271 7.43 2.76 -15.94
C LEU A 271 8.73 3.32 -16.53
N PHE A 272 8.74 4.63 -16.79
CA PHE A 272 9.93 5.41 -17.09
C PHE A 272 10.15 6.45 -15.98
N GLY A 273 11.39 6.57 -15.51
CA GLY A 273 11.73 7.45 -14.39
C GLY A 273 11.21 6.99 -13.04
N GLY A 274 11.02 7.94 -12.11
CA GLY A 274 10.44 7.66 -10.80
C GLY A 274 11.41 7.54 -9.62
N ILE A 275 10.97 6.82 -8.59
CA ILE A 275 11.73 6.37 -7.41
C ILE A 275 12.63 5.21 -7.89
N GLU A 276 13.89 5.18 -7.45
CA GLU A 276 14.86 4.16 -7.87
C GLU A 276 14.51 2.77 -7.31
N SER A 277 13.46 2.12 -7.82
CA SER A 277 13.13 0.73 -7.51
C SER A 277 14.11 -0.23 -8.19
N SER A 278 14.17 -1.46 -7.72
CA SER A 278 14.95 -2.61 -8.21
C SER A 278 14.76 -3.00 -9.68
N LEU A 279 14.01 -2.21 -10.45
CA LEU A 279 13.97 -2.22 -11.91
C LEU A 279 15.26 -1.60 -12.47
N PRO A 280 15.74 -2.00 -13.67
CA PRO A 280 17.01 -1.53 -14.21
C PRO A 280 17.07 0.00 -14.19
N PRO A 281 18.16 0.59 -13.65
CA PRO A 281 18.21 2.01 -13.32
C PRO A 281 18.17 2.87 -14.60
N ASN A 282 16.98 3.35 -14.97
CA ASN A 282 16.82 4.42 -15.95
C ASN A 282 16.98 5.78 -15.24
N ARG A 283 18.17 6.01 -14.69
CA ARG A 283 18.61 7.20 -13.91
C ARG A 283 18.56 8.55 -14.64
N THR A 284 17.86 8.64 -15.77
CA THR A 284 17.91 9.81 -16.64
C THR A 284 16.66 10.67 -16.60
N TRP A 285 15.52 10.22 -16.04
CA TRP A 285 14.23 10.95 -16.10
C TRP A 285 13.94 11.84 -14.89
N ARG A 286 13.46 13.06 -15.16
CA ARG A 286 13.06 14.06 -14.16
C ARG A 286 11.71 13.76 -13.55
N SER A 287 10.79 13.23 -14.35
CA SER A 287 9.44 12.85 -13.96
C SER A 287 9.22 11.34 -14.11
N ALA A 288 8.07 10.87 -13.61
CA ALA A 288 7.63 9.49 -13.72
C ALA A 288 6.53 9.36 -14.78
N TYR A 289 6.65 8.37 -15.66
CA TYR A 289 5.67 8.10 -16.70
C TYR A 289 5.30 6.63 -16.68
N LEU A 290 4.02 6.34 -16.57
CA LEU A 290 3.46 5.04 -16.87
C LEU A 290 2.86 5.07 -18.26
N ILE A 291 3.44 4.30 -19.18
CA ILE A 291 3.01 4.24 -20.58
C ILE A 291 2.55 2.81 -20.86
N HIS A 292 1.49 2.65 -21.66
CA HIS A 292 1.06 1.31 -22.10
C HIS A 292 2.20 0.54 -22.75
N ARG A 293 2.34 -0.72 -22.34
CA ARG A 293 3.42 -1.60 -22.76
C ARG A 293 3.45 -1.81 -24.27
N GLU A 294 2.28 -1.88 -24.91
CA GLU A 294 2.21 -1.97 -26.38
C GLU A 294 2.88 -0.77 -27.07
N LEU A 295 2.81 0.43 -26.47
CA LEU A 295 3.38 1.65 -27.01
C LEU A 295 4.88 1.71 -26.71
N SER A 296 5.30 1.36 -25.50
CA SER A 296 6.71 1.34 -25.10
C SER A 296 7.53 0.27 -25.81
N GLU A 297 6.91 -0.85 -26.19
CA GLU A 297 7.54 -1.89 -27.00
C GLU A 297 7.64 -1.50 -28.48
N SER A 298 6.73 -0.64 -28.94
CA SER A 298 6.65 -0.19 -30.34
C SER A 298 7.43 1.10 -30.61
N PHE A 299 7.67 1.93 -29.60
CA PHE A 299 8.40 3.18 -29.69
C PHE A 299 9.48 3.29 -28.60
N LEU A 300 10.73 3.57 -29.00
CA LEU A 300 11.88 3.65 -28.11
C LEU A 300 11.96 5.00 -27.39
N PHE A 301 11.13 5.22 -26.36
CA PHE A 301 11.06 6.48 -25.60
C PHE A 301 12.39 6.92 -24.97
N GLN A 302 13.19 5.98 -24.47
CA GLN A 302 14.54 6.29 -23.94
C GLN A 302 15.46 6.86 -25.02
N GLN A 303 15.40 6.30 -26.22
CA GLN A 303 16.22 6.77 -27.34
C GLN A 303 15.71 8.11 -27.86
N PHE A 304 14.39 8.29 -27.95
CA PHE A 304 13.79 9.59 -28.27
C PHE A 304 14.29 10.67 -27.34
N LYS A 305 14.28 10.44 -26.01
CA LYS A 305 14.78 11.38 -25.03
C LYS A 305 16.22 11.81 -25.31
N ASN A 306 17.10 10.85 -25.60
CA ASN A 306 18.50 11.11 -25.88
C ASN A 306 18.70 11.89 -27.19
N GLU A 307 17.93 11.58 -28.24
CA GLU A 307 17.95 12.31 -29.51
C GLU A 307 17.39 13.72 -29.33
N PHE A 308 16.25 13.88 -28.65
CA PHE A 308 15.63 15.18 -28.37
C PHE A 308 16.57 16.11 -27.58
N LEU A 309 17.30 15.58 -26.59
CA LEU A 309 18.31 16.36 -25.86
C LEU A 309 19.43 16.89 -26.76
N LYS A 310 19.86 16.11 -27.76
CA LYS A 310 20.86 16.56 -28.76
C LYS A 310 20.27 17.65 -29.65
N ASP A 311 19.06 17.44 -30.13
CA ASP A 311 18.36 18.39 -30.99
C ASP A 311 18.15 19.72 -30.24
N VAL A 312 17.72 19.70 -28.98
CA VAL A 312 17.61 20.91 -28.12
C VAL A 312 18.95 21.63 -27.95
N LYS A 313 20.06 20.91 -27.73
CA LYS A 313 21.40 21.52 -27.60
C LYS A 313 21.83 22.21 -28.90
N GLN A 314 21.49 21.64 -30.05
CA GLN A 314 21.79 22.20 -31.36
C GLN A 314 20.90 23.42 -31.67
N ILE A 315 19.62 23.33 -31.31
CA ILE A 315 18.63 24.40 -31.48
C ILE A 315 19.04 25.65 -30.68
N LYS A 316 19.45 25.49 -29.41
CA LYS A 316 19.99 26.59 -28.60
C LYS A 316 21.21 27.27 -29.23
N ARG A 317 22.03 26.54 -29.97
CA ARG A 317 23.21 27.09 -30.67
C ARG A 317 22.84 27.82 -31.96
N ASN A 318 21.73 27.46 -32.58
CA ASN A 318 21.32 27.95 -33.90
C ASN A 318 20.16 28.97 -33.84
N SER A 319 19.73 29.39 -32.66
CA SER A 319 18.59 30.30 -32.44
C SER A 319 17.26 29.85 -33.08
N ALA A 320 17.14 28.57 -33.43
CA ALA A 320 15.87 28.00 -33.85
C ALA A 320 14.95 27.89 -32.61
N THR A 321 13.65 28.18 -32.75
CA THR A 321 12.70 28.20 -31.63
C THR A 321 11.66 27.08 -31.70
N GLU A 322 11.66 26.27 -32.75
CA GLU A 322 10.53 25.40 -33.07
C GLU A 322 10.95 23.94 -33.27
N ILE A 323 10.24 23.03 -32.59
CA ILE A 323 10.41 21.59 -32.75
C ILE A 323 9.10 20.95 -33.19
N ASP A 324 9.17 20.22 -34.29
CA ASP A 324 8.09 19.37 -34.80
C ASP A 324 8.31 17.92 -34.35
N LEU A 325 7.46 17.46 -33.42
CA LEU A 325 7.55 16.10 -32.86
C LEU A 325 7.18 15.01 -33.87
N SER A 326 6.42 15.33 -34.92
CA SER A 326 6.00 14.36 -35.93
C SER A 326 7.20 13.75 -36.66
N LYS A 327 8.30 14.50 -36.79
CA LYS A 327 9.55 14.04 -37.39
C LYS A 327 10.14 12.83 -36.67
N TYR A 328 9.89 12.67 -35.36
CA TYR A 328 10.41 11.55 -34.59
C TYR A 328 9.61 10.25 -34.83
N LEU A 329 8.36 10.34 -35.28
CA LEU A 329 7.54 9.16 -35.61
C LEU A 329 8.02 8.43 -36.87
N PHE A 330 8.76 9.11 -37.73
CA PHE A 330 9.25 8.53 -38.99
C PHE A 330 10.72 8.13 -38.92
N ARG A 331 11.38 8.30 -37.77
CA ARG A 331 12.77 7.86 -37.58
C ARG A 331 12.80 6.34 -37.37
N PRO A 332 13.46 5.57 -38.25
CA PRO A 332 13.61 4.13 -38.07
C PRO A 332 14.35 3.76 -36.77
N SER A 333 15.16 4.68 -36.24
CA SER A 333 15.86 4.53 -34.97
C SER A 333 14.93 4.55 -33.74
N LEU A 334 13.69 5.02 -33.89
CA LEU A 334 12.75 5.21 -32.78
C LEU A 334 11.49 4.34 -32.90
N CYS A 335 11.00 4.11 -34.11
CA CYS A 335 9.76 3.36 -34.34
C CYS A 335 10.02 1.93 -34.79
N LYS A 336 9.44 0.98 -34.05
CA LYS A 336 9.46 -0.47 -34.39
C LYS A 336 8.15 -0.93 -35.05
N LYS A 337 7.06 -0.18 -34.92
CA LYS A 337 5.77 -0.41 -35.60
C LYS A 337 5.22 0.92 -36.14
N ALA A 338 4.35 0.85 -37.16
CA ALA A 338 3.74 2.01 -37.80
C ALA A 338 2.22 1.84 -37.97
N GLY A 339 1.47 2.95 -37.85
CA GLY A 339 0.02 3.03 -38.07
C GLY A 339 -0.57 4.35 -37.56
N LYS A 340 -1.64 4.88 -38.19
CA LYS A 340 -2.18 6.23 -37.91
C LYS A 340 -2.57 6.45 -36.44
N HIS A 341 -3.40 5.55 -35.88
CA HIS A 341 -3.82 5.65 -34.48
C HIS A 341 -2.66 5.48 -33.49
N PHE A 342 -1.67 4.65 -33.84
CA PHE A 342 -0.44 4.51 -33.06
C PHE A 342 0.36 5.81 -33.03
N SER A 343 0.54 6.45 -34.19
CA SER A 343 1.26 7.72 -34.33
C SER A 343 0.65 8.85 -33.50
N GLU A 344 -0.68 8.99 -33.49
CA GLU A 344 -1.39 10.00 -32.68
C GLU A 344 -1.17 9.79 -31.16
N ARG A 345 -1.27 8.54 -30.70
CA ARG A 345 -1.07 8.17 -29.29
C ARG A 345 0.37 8.40 -28.85
N VAL A 346 1.36 8.02 -29.68
CA VAL A 346 2.77 8.29 -29.41
C VAL A 346 3.05 9.79 -29.38
N LEU A 347 2.55 10.57 -30.34
CA LEU A 347 2.72 12.03 -30.35
C LEU A 347 2.23 12.69 -29.06
N LYS A 348 1.07 12.26 -28.57
CA LYS A 348 0.54 12.73 -27.29
C LYS A 348 1.56 12.48 -26.17
N ILE A 349 2.10 11.26 -26.07
CA ILE A 349 3.12 10.89 -25.08
C ILE A 349 4.37 11.76 -25.23
N LEU A 350 4.88 11.95 -26.46
CA LEU A 350 6.05 12.81 -26.71
C LEU A 350 5.80 14.24 -26.22
N GLY A 351 4.59 14.77 -26.41
CA GLY A 351 4.20 16.08 -25.87
C GLY A 351 4.31 16.16 -24.34
N PHE A 352 3.89 15.13 -23.62
CA PHE A 352 4.07 15.06 -22.16
C PHE A 352 5.54 15.00 -21.77
N ILE A 353 6.34 14.16 -22.44
CA ILE A 353 7.78 14.04 -22.17
C ILE A 353 8.47 15.38 -22.40
N VAL A 354 8.23 16.01 -23.55
CA VAL A 354 8.86 17.29 -23.93
C VAL A 354 8.47 18.41 -22.97
N LYS A 355 7.24 18.42 -22.47
CA LYS A 355 6.79 19.35 -21.43
C LYS A 355 7.48 19.14 -20.10
N TYR A 356 7.40 17.93 -19.55
CA TYR A 356 7.77 17.68 -18.17
C TYR A 356 9.25 17.33 -17.98
N GLU A 357 9.93 16.77 -18.99
CA GLU A 357 11.38 16.55 -18.95
C GLU A 357 12.18 17.77 -19.40
N PHE A 358 11.71 18.47 -20.44
CA PHE A 358 12.51 19.49 -21.12
C PHE A 358 11.99 20.92 -20.95
N GLY A 359 10.80 21.11 -20.38
CA GLY A 359 10.23 22.43 -20.15
C GLY A 359 9.76 23.13 -21.42
N TYR A 360 9.10 22.41 -22.33
CA TYR A 360 8.53 22.97 -23.57
C TYR A 360 6.99 22.91 -23.56
N GLU A 361 6.33 23.90 -24.12
CA GLU A 361 4.87 23.93 -24.27
C GLU A 361 4.45 24.08 -25.73
N VAL A 362 3.21 23.66 -26.04
CA VAL A 362 2.66 23.83 -27.38
C VAL A 362 2.05 25.21 -27.52
N LYS A 363 2.52 26.00 -28.49
CA LYS A 363 1.84 27.20 -29.00
C LYS A 363 1.60 27.02 -30.49
N GLU A 364 0.34 27.13 -30.91
CA GLU A 364 -0.07 27.04 -32.33
C GLU A 364 0.44 25.77 -33.05
N GLY A 365 0.46 24.63 -32.33
CA GLY A 365 0.93 23.35 -32.86
C GLY A 365 2.46 23.18 -32.89
N ARG A 366 3.22 24.13 -32.31
CA ARG A 366 4.69 24.11 -32.25
C ARG A 366 5.17 24.08 -30.81
N TYR A 367 6.25 23.35 -30.53
CA TYR A 367 6.82 23.27 -29.19
C TYR A 367 7.85 24.38 -28.96
N VAL A 368 7.58 25.26 -27.99
CA VAL A 368 8.45 26.39 -27.59
C VAL A 368 8.90 26.23 -26.13
N PRO A 369 10.08 26.72 -25.74
CA PRO A 369 10.53 26.67 -24.35
C PRO A 369 9.57 27.45 -23.43
N ILE A 370 9.25 26.89 -22.26
CA ILE A 370 8.57 27.59 -21.18
C ILE A 370 9.59 28.59 -20.62
N LEU A 371 9.38 29.88 -20.90
CA LEU A 371 10.17 30.96 -20.31
C LEU A 371 9.85 31.02 -18.81
N THR A 372 10.71 30.41 -17.99
CA THR A 372 10.72 30.71 -16.56
C THR A 372 11.32 32.10 -16.39
N THR A 373 10.48 33.10 -16.16
CA THR A 373 10.90 34.42 -15.66
C THR A 373 11.57 34.21 -14.31
N ASN A 374 12.88 34.00 -14.30
CA ASN A 374 13.82 34.15 -13.18
C ASN A 374 15.20 33.63 -13.63
N GLU A 375 15.79 34.23 -14.65
CA GLU A 375 17.25 34.34 -14.66
C GLU A 375 17.58 35.54 -13.75
N PRO A 376 18.31 35.38 -12.64
CA PRO A 376 18.90 36.53 -11.99
C PRO A 376 19.85 37.15 -13.02
N ALA A 377 19.67 38.45 -13.26
CA ALA A 377 20.54 39.24 -14.11
C ALA A 377 22.00 38.87 -13.80
N SER A 378 22.70 38.36 -14.81
CA SER A 378 24.15 38.22 -14.76
C SER A 378 24.72 39.61 -14.48
N SER A 379 25.13 39.84 -13.25
CA SER A 379 25.94 40.99 -12.88
C SER A 379 27.33 40.80 -13.50
N ASN A 380 27.67 41.70 -14.41
CA ASN A 380 29.03 41.90 -14.93
C ASN A 380 30.06 42.10 -13.83
#